data_AF-A0A0G2ABU1-F1
#
_entry.id   AF-A0A0G2ABU1-F1
#
_cell.length_a   1.000
_cell.length_b   1.000
_cell.length_c   1.000
_cell.angle_alpha   90.00
_cell.angle_beta   90.00
_cell.angle_gamma   90.00
#
_symmetry.space_group_name_H-M   'P 1'
#
loop_
_entity.id
_entity.type
_entity.pdbx_description
1 polymer ?
#
loop_
_entity_poly.entity_id
_entity_poly.type
_entity_poly.pdbx_seq_one_letter_code
_entity_poly.pdbx_strand_id
1 'polypeptide(L)'
;MENEHECIQEINSGVAPKLPVKRDHTIAASILISSIILAGTWIYTSAINAGARQAATAAVSSELQKKVLPSGGVILPVTWGDLGAKMVNAGVIDATKFEAIYQQRGFTDEYRKLLLGKDNGPVTMTEENSGYLLNLFWALGLSNKNPILEKGEMSDPKYGGAGSFASTGGWTVSKGKPMDHFSRHSFVTLTKAQQTLVDKVSKGIYRPCCGNSTHFPDCNHGMAMLGLLELMASQGVSEADMWKTALAVNSYWFPDTYVTIATYLKDRGVEWNDVDPKEILGSSYSSSQGYARIASQVEQPQQQGGGGSACGGEGAEPAAQQRSQGGCGI
;
A
#
# COMPACT_ATOMS: atom_id res chain seq x y z
N MET A 1 54.37 95.82 -35.16
CA MET A 1 53.25 95.58 -34.23
C MET A 1 53.12 94.09 -34.13
N GLU A 2 53.38 93.38 -33.05
CA GLU A 2 53.96 93.59 -31.72
C GLU A 2 54.51 92.18 -31.37
N ASN A 3 55.66 92.06 -30.71
CA ASN A 3 55.76 91.73 -29.27
C ASN A 3 54.66 90.80 -28.75
N GLU A 4 54.85 89.84 -27.86
CA GLU A 4 55.94 89.29 -27.05
C GLU A 4 55.24 88.11 -26.33
N HIS A 5 55.94 87.04 -25.97
CA HIS A 5 55.94 86.49 -24.61
C HIS A 5 56.61 85.10 -24.53
N GLU A 6 57.45 85.03 -23.52
CA GLU A 6 58.44 84.04 -23.14
C GLU A 6 57.90 82.77 -22.45
N CYS A 7 58.74 81.72 -22.55
CA CYS A 7 59.24 80.81 -21.50
C CYS A 7 58.25 79.94 -20.69
N ILE A 8 58.47 78.62 -20.71
CA ILE A 8 58.98 77.83 -19.58
C ILE A 8 59.48 76.44 -20.06
N GLN A 9 60.44 75.96 -19.28
CA GLN A 9 61.44 74.89 -19.39
C GLN A 9 61.02 73.44 -19.72
N GLU A 10 62.03 72.72 -20.25
CA GLU A 10 62.48 71.33 -20.02
C GLU A 10 61.46 70.21 -19.76
N ILE A 11 61.65 69.07 -20.44
CA ILE A 11 62.20 67.85 -19.81
C ILE A 11 62.46 66.78 -20.88
N ASN A 12 63.68 66.28 -20.82
CA ASN A 12 64.23 65.15 -21.56
C ASN A 12 63.48 63.85 -21.19
N SER A 13 62.63 63.31 -22.07
CA SER A 13 61.94 62.04 -21.83
C SER A 13 62.78 60.87 -22.37
N GLY A 14 63.56 60.28 -21.48
CA GLY A 14 64.33 59.07 -21.72
C GLY A 14 63.46 57.91 -22.19
N VAL A 15 63.98 57.18 -23.18
CA VAL A 15 63.45 55.91 -23.65
C VAL A 15 63.55 54.89 -22.51
N ALA A 16 62.41 54.52 -21.92
CA ALA A 16 62.33 53.45 -20.94
C ALA A 16 62.62 52.09 -21.62
N PRO A 17 63.43 51.21 -21.03
CA PRO A 17 63.63 49.87 -21.56
C PRO A 17 62.37 49.03 -21.32
N LYS A 18 61.90 48.32 -22.36
CA LYS A 18 60.86 47.28 -22.22
C LYS A 18 61.40 46.15 -21.34
N LEU A 19 60.97 46.09 -20.09
CA LEU A 19 61.19 44.94 -19.22
C LEU A 19 60.42 43.72 -19.76
N PRO A 20 61.02 42.52 -19.80
CA PRO A 20 60.30 41.31 -20.15
C PRO A 20 59.28 41.00 -19.06
N VAL A 21 58.00 41.02 -19.39
CA VAL A 21 56.93 40.53 -18.50
C VAL A 21 57.11 39.03 -18.36
N LYS A 22 57.74 38.60 -17.26
CA LYS A 22 57.80 37.19 -16.87
C LYS A 22 56.36 36.78 -16.49
N ARG A 23 55.74 35.91 -17.28
CA ARG A 23 54.43 35.34 -16.93
C ARG A 23 54.63 34.44 -15.71
N ASP A 24 54.25 34.93 -14.53
CA ASP A 24 54.21 34.12 -13.31
C ASP A 24 53.05 33.13 -13.38
N HIS A 25 53.34 31.97 -13.96
CA HIS A 25 52.44 30.82 -14.01
C HIS A 25 52.11 30.26 -12.62
N THR A 26 52.84 30.67 -11.59
CA THR A 26 52.65 30.27 -10.18
C THR A 26 51.34 30.81 -9.61
N ILE A 27 51.03 32.09 -9.84
CA ILE A 27 49.77 32.71 -9.37
C ILE A 27 48.57 32.09 -10.09
N ALA A 28 48.68 31.89 -11.42
CA ALA A 28 47.64 31.25 -12.21
C ALA A 28 47.42 29.78 -11.81
N ALA A 29 48.49 29.04 -11.51
CA ALA A 29 48.41 27.66 -11.01
C ALA A 29 47.78 27.58 -9.62
N SER A 30 48.09 28.52 -8.71
CA SER A 30 47.48 28.59 -7.37
C SER A 30 45.97 28.83 -7.44
N ILE A 31 45.52 29.73 -8.31
CA ILE A 31 44.08 30.01 -8.51
C ILE A 31 43.35 28.75 -9.03
N LEU A 32 43.93 28.05 -10.00
CA LEU A 32 43.38 26.81 -10.53
C LEU A 32 43.25 25.73 -9.44
N ILE A 33 44.30 25.51 -8.66
CA ILE A 33 44.29 24.52 -7.57
C ILE A 33 43.25 24.88 -6.51
N SER A 34 43.18 26.15 -6.09
CA SER A 34 42.17 26.60 -5.13
C SER A 34 40.74 26.43 -5.65
N SER A 35 40.48 26.73 -6.93
CA SER A 35 39.16 26.54 -7.53
C SER A 35 38.74 25.06 -7.62
N ILE A 36 39.69 24.15 -7.88
CA ILE A 36 39.43 22.70 -7.87
C ILE A 36 39.14 22.19 -6.45
N ILE A 37 39.89 22.66 -5.44
CA ILE A 37 39.66 22.29 -4.04
C ILE A 37 38.29 22.79 -3.57
N LEU A 38 37.92 24.02 -3.89
CA LEU A 38 36.61 24.58 -3.53
C LEU A 38 35.47 23.85 -4.23
N ALA A 39 35.61 23.55 -5.53
CA ALA A 39 34.63 22.75 -6.27
C ALA A 39 34.50 21.33 -5.70
N GLY A 40 35.62 20.67 -5.39
CA GLY A 40 35.65 19.35 -4.77
C GLY A 40 35.01 19.34 -3.37
N THR A 41 35.26 20.37 -2.56
CA THR A 41 34.64 20.53 -1.24
C THR A 41 33.14 20.76 -1.34
N TRP A 42 32.69 21.54 -2.33
CA TRP A 42 31.27 21.79 -2.58
C TRP A 42 30.54 20.54 -3.07
N ILE A 43 31.14 19.77 -3.99
CA ILE A 43 30.61 18.48 -4.45
C ILE A 43 30.56 17.49 -3.28
N TYR A 44 31.63 17.36 -2.50
CA TYR A 44 31.69 16.45 -1.35
C TYR A 44 30.65 16.78 -0.27
N THR A 45 30.51 18.06 0.10
CA THR A 45 29.50 18.50 1.07
C THR A 45 28.08 18.35 0.54
N SER A 46 27.83 18.61 -0.75
CA SER A 46 26.53 18.36 -1.38
C SER A 46 26.14 16.87 -1.38
N ALA A 47 27.11 15.97 -1.61
CA ALA A 47 26.90 14.53 -1.58
C ALA A 47 26.60 14.02 -0.16
N ILE A 48 27.33 14.52 0.86
CA ILE A 48 27.04 14.21 2.27
C ILE A 48 25.64 14.69 2.65
N ASN A 49 25.27 15.91 2.28
CA ASN A 49 23.95 16.46 2.58
C ASN A 49 22.82 15.71 1.86
N ALA A 50 23.05 15.26 0.62
CA ALA A 50 22.10 14.41 -0.10
C ALA A 50 21.95 13.04 0.60
N GLY A 51 23.06 12.41 1.01
CA GLY A 51 23.03 11.15 1.77
C GLY A 51 22.34 11.26 3.13
N ALA A 52 22.59 12.35 3.86
CA ALA A 52 21.93 12.62 5.14
C ALA A 52 20.42 12.87 4.98
N ARG A 53 20.01 13.61 3.93
CA ARG A 53 18.59 13.80 3.58
C ARG A 53 17.93 12.48 3.22
N GLN A 54 18.59 11.65 2.41
CA GLN A 54 18.05 10.36 2.00
C GLN A 54 17.91 9.37 3.17
N ALA A 55 18.87 9.38 4.10
CA ALA A 55 18.78 8.61 5.35
C ALA A 55 17.64 9.11 6.26
N ALA A 56 17.45 10.44 6.37
CA ALA A 56 16.34 11.01 7.11
C ALA A 56 14.98 10.66 6.49
N THR A 57 14.84 10.73 5.16
CA THR A 57 13.64 10.32 4.44
C THR A 57 13.35 8.82 4.62
N ALA A 58 14.37 7.97 4.57
CA ALA A 58 14.22 6.53 4.81
C ALA A 58 13.77 6.22 6.25
N ALA A 59 14.31 6.92 7.25
CA ALA A 59 13.90 6.78 8.65
C ALA A 59 12.46 7.28 8.87
N VAL A 60 12.06 8.37 8.23
CA VAL A 60 10.69 8.86 8.28
C VAL A 60 9.71 7.89 7.61
N SER A 61 10.10 7.29 6.49
CA SER A 61 9.31 6.27 5.79
C SER A 61 9.10 5.01 6.65
N SER A 62 10.12 4.57 7.39
CA SER A 62 10.03 3.37 8.23
C SER A 62 9.17 3.60 9.48
N GLU A 63 9.24 4.78 10.10
CA GLU A 63 8.35 5.13 11.22
C GLU A 63 6.90 5.29 10.77
N LEU A 64 6.67 5.89 9.59
CA LEU A 64 5.32 5.97 9.02
C LEU A 64 4.76 4.59 8.70
N GLN A 65 5.58 3.69 8.13
CA GLN A 65 5.20 2.32 7.88
C GLN A 65 4.77 1.60 9.16
N LYS A 66 5.49 1.76 10.27
CA LYS A 66 5.09 1.17 11.57
C LYS A 66 3.77 1.72 12.12
N LYS A 67 3.43 2.99 11.82
CA LYS A 67 2.12 3.56 12.20
C LYS A 67 0.98 2.95 11.39
N VAL A 68 1.21 2.71 10.09
CA VAL A 68 0.21 2.12 9.19
C VAL A 68 0.07 0.61 9.40
N LEU A 69 1.20 -0.06 9.64
CA LEU A 69 1.36 -1.51 9.77
C LEU A 69 2.17 -1.81 11.04
N PRO A 70 1.52 -1.81 12.21
CA PRO A 70 2.17 -2.21 13.45
C PRO A 70 2.78 -3.60 13.32
N SER A 71 4.08 -3.74 13.60
CA SER A 71 4.80 -5.03 13.48
C SER A 71 4.27 -6.10 14.43
N GLY A 72 3.65 -5.71 15.55
CA GLY A 72 2.99 -6.63 16.49
C GLY A 72 1.61 -7.11 16.05
N GLY A 73 1.11 -6.64 14.90
CA GLY A 73 -0.23 -6.91 14.44
C GLY A 73 -1.31 -6.05 15.12
N VAL A 74 -2.56 -6.35 14.78
CA VAL A 74 -3.76 -5.76 15.37
C VAL A 74 -4.72 -6.85 15.83
N ILE A 75 -5.28 -6.70 17.03
CA ILE A 75 -6.33 -7.59 17.53
C ILE A 75 -7.65 -7.15 16.89
N LEU A 76 -8.29 -8.06 16.18
CA LEU A 76 -9.62 -7.82 15.61
C LEU A 76 -10.67 -7.98 16.73
N PRO A 77 -11.69 -7.12 16.80
CA PRO A 77 -12.74 -7.17 17.83
C PRO A 77 -13.77 -8.27 17.53
N VAL A 78 -13.29 -9.47 17.17
CA VAL A 78 -14.11 -10.65 16.88
C VAL A 78 -13.50 -11.87 17.58
N THR A 79 -14.37 -12.73 18.08
CA THR A 79 -14.02 -14.08 18.54
C THR A 79 -14.28 -15.08 17.42
N TRP A 80 -13.31 -15.93 17.10
CA TRP A 80 -13.42 -16.87 15.97
C TRP A 80 -14.23 -18.13 16.30
N GLY A 81 -14.15 -18.65 17.52
CA GLY A 81 -14.86 -19.85 17.94
C GLY A 81 -14.53 -21.09 17.10
N ASP A 82 -15.56 -21.71 16.52
CA ASP A 82 -15.48 -22.92 15.70
C ASP A 82 -15.80 -22.68 14.21
N LEU A 83 -15.76 -21.41 13.75
CA LEU A 83 -16.20 -21.04 12.40
C LEU A 83 -15.45 -21.79 11.29
N GLY A 84 -14.13 -21.94 11.40
CA GLY A 84 -13.35 -22.74 10.46
C GLY A 84 -13.85 -24.18 10.38
N ALA A 85 -14.03 -24.83 11.53
CA ALA A 85 -14.50 -26.21 11.60
C ALA A 85 -15.91 -26.36 11.01
N LYS A 86 -16.81 -25.40 11.27
CA LYS A 86 -18.15 -25.35 10.68
C LYS A 86 -18.09 -25.24 9.15
N MET A 87 -17.26 -24.36 8.61
CA MET A 87 -17.09 -24.19 7.15
C MET A 87 -16.48 -25.44 6.49
N VAL A 88 -15.54 -26.10 7.17
CA VAL A 88 -14.97 -27.38 6.71
C VAL A 88 -16.02 -28.49 6.69
N ASN A 89 -16.81 -28.62 7.77
CA ASN A 89 -17.87 -29.61 7.88
C ASN A 89 -18.98 -29.41 6.83
N ALA A 90 -19.31 -28.14 6.54
CA ALA A 90 -20.28 -27.77 5.52
C ALA A 90 -19.77 -27.93 4.08
N GLY A 91 -18.48 -28.23 3.89
CA GLY A 91 -17.85 -28.38 2.58
C GLY A 91 -17.49 -27.06 1.88
N VAL A 92 -17.68 -25.92 2.54
CA VAL A 92 -17.25 -24.60 2.03
C VAL A 92 -15.73 -24.59 1.84
N ILE A 93 -15.03 -25.20 2.80
CA ILE A 93 -13.58 -25.41 2.76
C ILE A 93 -13.30 -26.91 2.72
N ASP A 94 -12.59 -27.37 1.70
CA ASP A 94 -11.88 -28.64 1.71
C ASP A 94 -10.55 -28.43 2.45
N ALA A 95 -10.47 -28.93 3.69
CA ALA A 95 -9.32 -28.71 4.56
C ALA A 95 -7.99 -29.16 3.93
N THR A 96 -8.00 -30.26 3.18
CA THR A 96 -6.79 -30.78 2.53
C THR A 96 -6.34 -29.86 1.40
N LYS A 97 -7.26 -29.39 0.55
CA LYS A 97 -6.93 -28.41 -0.49
C LYS A 97 -6.48 -27.08 0.12
N PHE A 98 -7.12 -26.65 1.20
CA PHE A 98 -6.80 -25.40 1.87
C PHE A 98 -5.41 -25.43 2.50
N GLU A 99 -5.06 -26.51 3.22
CA GLU A 99 -3.72 -26.69 3.80
C GLU A 99 -2.64 -26.77 2.70
N ALA A 100 -2.95 -27.38 1.55
CA ALA A 100 -2.02 -27.49 0.42
C ALA A 100 -1.51 -26.14 -0.10
N ILE A 101 -2.33 -25.08 -0.07
CA ILE A 101 -1.95 -23.72 -0.51
C ILE A 101 -0.78 -23.16 0.31
N TYR A 102 -0.69 -23.56 1.59
CA TYR A 102 0.27 -23.00 2.53
C TYR A 102 1.49 -23.91 2.76
N GLN A 103 1.57 -25.08 2.11
CA GLN A 103 2.66 -26.04 2.33
C GLN A 103 4.06 -25.42 2.14
N GLN A 104 4.22 -24.56 1.14
CA GLN A 104 5.51 -23.90 0.87
C GLN A 104 5.87 -22.81 1.90
N ARG A 105 4.86 -22.20 2.53
CA ARG A 105 5.05 -21.12 3.53
C ARG A 105 5.08 -21.64 4.97
N GLY A 106 4.74 -22.92 5.16
CA GLY A 106 4.55 -23.55 6.47
C GLY A 106 3.11 -23.37 6.96
N PHE A 107 2.40 -24.49 7.15
CA PHE A 107 1.08 -24.49 7.79
C PHE A 107 1.25 -24.58 9.31
N THR A 108 1.07 -23.45 9.98
CA THR A 108 1.33 -23.31 11.42
C THR A 108 0.25 -23.97 12.27
N ASP A 109 0.54 -24.18 13.56
CA ASP A 109 -0.48 -24.65 14.51
C ASP A 109 -1.60 -23.64 14.72
N GLU A 110 -1.31 -22.34 14.59
CA GLU A 110 -2.34 -21.30 14.58
C GLU A 110 -3.32 -21.50 13.41
N TYR A 111 -2.80 -21.73 12.19
CA TYR A 111 -3.64 -21.97 11.01
C TYR A 111 -4.47 -23.23 11.20
N ARG A 112 -3.86 -24.31 11.70
CA ARG A 112 -4.59 -25.55 12.02
C ARG A 112 -5.71 -25.30 13.03
N LYS A 113 -5.44 -24.50 14.07
CA LYS A 113 -6.40 -24.18 15.13
C LYS A 113 -7.55 -23.32 14.61
N LEU A 114 -7.27 -22.31 13.78
CA LEU A 114 -8.31 -21.50 13.14
C LEU A 114 -9.16 -22.31 12.16
N LEU A 115 -8.56 -23.26 11.42
CA LEU A 115 -9.28 -24.07 10.45
C LEU A 115 -10.13 -25.20 11.08
N LEU A 116 -9.60 -25.88 12.11
CA LEU A 116 -10.19 -27.13 12.62
C LEU A 116 -10.56 -27.09 14.11
N GLY A 117 -10.07 -26.09 14.85
CA GLY A 117 -10.35 -25.92 16.28
C GLY A 117 -11.78 -25.46 16.55
N LYS A 118 -12.22 -25.65 17.81
CA LYS A 118 -13.60 -25.35 18.24
C LYS A 118 -13.73 -24.17 19.21
N ASP A 119 -12.66 -23.84 19.93
CA ASP A 119 -12.64 -22.79 20.96
C ASP A 119 -11.55 -21.77 20.67
N ASN A 120 -11.61 -21.13 19.50
CA ASN A 120 -10.71 -20.04 19.16
C ASN A 120 -11.16 -18.74 19.79
N GLY A 121 -10.21 -18.01 20.38
CA GLY A 121 -10.44 -16.71 21.01
C GLY A 121 -10.42 -15.56 20.01
N PRO A 122 -9.94 -14.37 20.45
CA PRO A 122 -9.67 -13.24 19.57
C PRO A 122 -8.69 -13.60 18.45
N VAL A 123 -8.85 -12.93 17.31
CA VAL A 123 -7.95 -13.08 16.15
C VAL A 123 -7.00 -11.90 16.11
N THR A 124 -5.70 -12.17 16.00
CA THR A 124 -4.68 -11.14 15.73
C THR A 124 -4.28 -11.22 14.28
N MET A 125 -4.39 -10.10 13.55
CA MET A 125 -3.88 -9.98 12.19
C MET A 125 -2.47 -9.41 12.20
N THR A 126 -1.54 -10.10 11.56
CA THR A 126 -0.16 -9.67 11.34
C THR A 126 0.15 -9.68 9.84
N GLU A 127 1.33 -9.21 9.45
CA GLU A 127 1.78 -9.29 8.06
C GLU A 127 1.83 -10.75 7.58
N GLU A 128 2.33 -11.65 8.42
CA GLU A 128 2.54 -13.06 8.13
C GLU A 128 1.24 -13.83 7.90
N ASN A 129 0.19 -13.55 8.70
CA ASN A 129 -1.08 -14.28 8.64
C ASN A 129 -2.20 -13.55 7.87
N SER A 130 -1.97 -12.32 7.43
CA SER A 130 -2.97 -11.48 6.73
C SER A 130 -3.67 -12.19 5.56
N GLY A 131 -2.89 -12.88 4.70
CA GLY A 131 -3.41 -13.63 3.56
C GLY A 131 -4.12 -14.93 3.95
N TYR A 132 -3.76 -15.53 5.08
CA TYR A 132 -4.48 -16.69 5.62
C TYR A 132 -5.86 -16.28 6.14
N LEU A 133 -5.91 -15.20 6.94
CA LEU A 133 -7.15 -14.62 7.43
C LEU A 133 -8.05 -14.12 6.30
N LEU A 134 -7.47 -13.53 5.24
CA LEU A 134 -8.23 -13.18 4.03
C LEU A 134 -9.02 -14.37 3.51
N ASN A 135 -8.37 -15.52 3.33
CA ASN A 135 -9.02 -16.69 2.77
C ASN A 135 -10.09 -17.29 3.70
N LEU A 136 -9.89 -17.24 5.02
CA LEU A 136 -10.93 -17.66 5.99
C LEU A 136 -12.13 -16.73 5.98
N PHE A 137 -11.91 -15.41 5.97
CA PHE A 137 -13.00 -14.45 5.88
C PHE A 137 -13.68 -14.47 4.50
N TRP A 138 -12.95 -14.77 3.43
CA TRP A 138 -13.51 -14.98 2.10
C TRP A 138 -14.45 -16.17 2.10
N ALA A 139 -14.02 -17.31 2.66
CA ALA A 139 -14.89 -18.48 2.82
C ALA A 139 -16.18 -18.12 3.57
N LEU A 140 -16.05 -17.38 4.68
CA LEU A 140 -17.18 -16.95 5.49
C LEU A 140 -18.13 -16.05 4.69
N GLY A 141 -17.60 -14.97 4.09
CA GLY A 141 -18.41 -14.02 3.33
C GLY A 141 -19.08 -14.65 2.12
N LEU A 142 -18.40 -15.54 1.39
CA LEU A 142 -18.99 -16.25 0.25
C LEU A 142 -20.17 -17.11 0.69
N SER A 143 -20.03 -17.81 1.81
CA SER A 143 -20.93 -18.92 2.16
C SER A 143 -22.01 -18.57 3.16
N ASN A 144 -21.82 -17.52 3.96
CA ASN A 144 -22.82 -17.05 4.91
C ASN A 144 -24.00 -16.41 4.16
N LYS A 145 -25.21 -16.78 4.55
CA LYS A 145 -26.44 -16.29 3.92
C LYS A 145 -26.61 -14.81 4.21
N ASN A 146 -26.55 -13.99 3.16
CA ASN A 146 -26.68 -12.54 3.26
C ASN A 146 -27.51 -11.95 2.09
N PRO A 147 -28.46 -11.03 2.37
CA PRO A 147 -29.22 -10.35 1.31
C PRO A 147 -28.36 -9.49 0.37
N ILE A 148 -27.18 -9.02 0.79
CA ILE A 148 -26.23 -8.30 -0.09
C ILE A 148 -25.82 -9.21 -1.26
N LEU A 149 -25.59 -10.49 -0.99
CA LEU A 149 -25.22 -11.45 -2.03
C LEU A 149 -26.41 -11.88 -2.89
N GLU A 150 -27.58 -12.08 -2.28
CA GLU A 150 -28.77 -12.57 -2.98
C GLU A 150 -29.48 -11.50 -3.82
N LYS A 151 -29.38 -10.23 -3.42
CA LYS A 151 -30.17 -9.13 -3.99
C LYS A 151 -29.34 -7.90 -4.35
N GLY A 152 -28.06 -7.87 -3.98
CA GLY A 152 -27.14 -6.78 -4.33
C GLY A 152 -26.54 -6.93 -5.72
N GLU A 153 -25.48 -6.17 -5.95
CA GLU A 153 -24.89 -5.89 -7.27
C GLU A 153 -24.41 -7.15 -7.98
N MET A 154 -23.87 -8.14 -7.24
CA MET A 154 -23.42 -9.41 -7.84
C MET A 154 -24.56 -10.24 -8.44
N SER A 155 -25.78 -10.08 -7.93
CA SER A 155 -26.95 -10.79 -8.42
C SER A 155 -27.69 -10.03 -9.53
N ASP A 156 -27.18 -8.88 -9.95
CA ASP A 156 -27.76 -8.10 -11.05
C ASP A 156 -27.63 -8.87 -12.38
N PRO A 157 -28.73 -9.09 -13.13
CA PRO A 157 -28.72 -9.77 -14.42
C PRO A 157 -27.75 -9.17 -15.45
N LYS A 158 -27.41 -7.88 -15.35
CA LYS A 158 -26.44 -7.24 -16.27
C LYS A 158 -25.06 -7.91 -16.26
N TYR A 159 -24.71 -8.61 -15.17
CA TYR A 159 -23.44 -9.31 -15.02
C TYR A 159 -23.52 -10.81 -15.35
N GLY A 160 -24.68 -11.32 -15.77
CA GLY A 160 -24.86 -12.76 -16.04
C GLY A 160 -24.97 -13.63 -14.77
N GLY A 161 -25.17 -13.00 -13.61
CA GLY A 161 -25.30 -13.64 -12.31
C GLY A 161 -23.99 -13.72 -11.52
N ALA A 162 -24.08 -14.16 -10.27
CA ALA A 162 -22.98 -14.08 -9.31
C ALA A 162 -21.83 -15.08 -9.58
N GLY A 163 -21.98 -16.03 -10.51
CA GLY A 163 -21.05 -17.15 -10.66
C GLY A 163 -19.67 -16.80 -11.24
N SER A 164 -19.56 -15.74 -12.04
CA SER A 164 -18.37 -15.44 -12.84
C SER A 164 -17.42 -14.41 -12.21
N PHE A 165 -17.71 -13.94 -11.00
CA PHE A 165 -16.85 -13.00 -10.30
C PHE A 165 -15.61 -13.67 -9.71
N ALA A 166 -14.55 -12.90 -9.46
CA ALA A 166 -13.33 -13.43 -8.86
C ALA A 166 -13.59 -14.00 -7.45
N SER A 167 -14.52 -13.40 -6.70
CA SER A 167 -14.93 -13.88 -5.38
C SER A 167 -15.67 -15.22 -5.39
N THR A 168 -16.23 -15.66 -6.51
CA THR A 168 -16.96 -16.94 -6.62
C THR A 168 -16.21 -17.94 -7.49
N GLY A 169 -15.88 -17.56 -8.72
CA GLY A 169 -15.14 -18.40 -9.67
C GLY A 169 -13.70 -18.68 -9.24
N GLY A 170 -13.10 -17.78 -8.46
CA GLY A 170 -11.76 -17.96 -7.90
C GLY A 170 -11.72 -18.85 -6.65
N TRP A 171 -12.86 -19.21 -6.05
CA TRP A 171 -12.88 -20.06 -4.86
C TRP A 171 -12.78 -21.54 -5.25
N THR A 172 -11.59 -22.11 -5.40
CA THR A 172 -11.44 -23.48 -5.96
C THR A 172 -11.31 -24.59 -4.91
N VAL A 173 -11.38 -24.23 -3.63
CA VAL A 173 -11.12 -25.11 -2.49
C VAL A 173 -12.37 -25.61 -1.79
N SER A 174 -13.56 -25.47 -2.37
CA SER A 174 -14.76 -26.12 -1.84
C SER A 174 -14.79 -27.62 -2.14
N LYS A 175 -15.60 -28.36 -1.36
CA LYS A 175 -16.12 -29.67 -1.75
C LYS A 175 -17.34 -29.44 -2.63
N GLY A 176 -17.24 -29.76 -3.93
CA GLY A 176 -18.26 -29.37 -4.91
C GLY A 176 -17.98 -28.00 -5.51
N LYS A 177 -18.99 -27.34 -6.07
CA LYS A 177 -18.82 -26.06 -6.75
C LYS A 177 -19.01 -24.89 -5.76
N PRO A 178 -18.36 -23.74 -5.97
CA PRO A 178 -18.49 -22.59 -5.06
C PRO A 178 -19.93 -22.09 -4.95
N MET A 179 -20.65 -22.11 -6.06
CA MET A 179 -22.05 -21.70 -6.11
C MET A 179 -23.00 -22.65 -5.36
N ASP A 180 -22.56 -23.85 -4.99
CA ASP A 180 -23.32 -24.75 -4.12
C ASP A 180 -23.31 -24.25 -2.65
N HIS A 181 -22.41 -23.33 -2.32
CA HIS A 181 -22.25 -22.73 -0.99
C HIS A 181 -22.57 -21.23 -0.94
N PHE A 182 -22.61 -20.55 -2.09
CA PHE A 182 -22.85 -19.10 -2.18
C PHE A 182 -24.12 -18.66 -1.45
N SER A 183 -23.98 -17.82 -0.43
CA SER A 183 -25.07 -17.27 0.40
C SER A 183 -26.05 -18.34 0.94
N ARG A 184 -25.53 -19.51 1.34
CA ARG A 184 -26.38 -20.68 1.64
C ARG A 184 -26.44 -21.07 3.11
N HIS A 185 -25.37 -20.83 3.86
CA HIS A 185 -25.20 -21.35 5.21
C HIS A 185 -25.49 -20.28 6.26
N SER A 186 -25.93 -20.67 7.45
CA SER A 186 -26.20 -19.74 8.56
C SER A 186 -25.13 -19.87 9.64
N PHE A 187 -23.87 -19.60 9.29
CA PHE A 187 -22.77 -19.59 10.26
C PHE A 187 -22.91 -18.43 11.24
N VAL A 188 -23.34 -17.29 10.71
CA VAL A 188 -23.61 -16.06 11.45
C VAL A 188 -25.00 -15.56 11.05
N THR A 189 -25.85 -15.27 12.03
CA THR A 189 -27.19 -14.72 11.81
C THR A 189 -27.26 -13.29 12.30
N LEU A 190 -27.65 -12.37 11.42
CA LEU A 190 -27.79 -10.96 11.74
C LEU A 190 -29.25 -10.60 12.04
N THR A 191 -29.45 -9.80 13.08
CA THR A 191 -30.71 -9.05 13.25
C THR A 191 -30.85 -8.01 12.16
N LYS A 192 -32.07 -7.48 11.97
CA LYS A 192 -32.32 -6.40 10.99
C LYS A 192 -31.44 -5.17 11.21
N ALA A 193 -31.19 -4.80 12.47
CA ALA A 193 -30.33 -3.67 12.82
C ALA A 193 -28.87 -3.95 12.45
N GLN A 194 -28.36 -5.14 12.77
CA GLN A 194 -27.00 -5.57 12.39
C GLN A 194 -26.82 -5.65 10.88
N GLN A 195 -27.80 -6.20 10.15
CA GLN A 195 -27.76 -6.21 8.68
C GLN A 195 -27.75 -4.80 8.11
N THR A 196 -28.58 -3.88 8.63
CA THR A 196 -28.59 -2.47 8.20
C THR A 196 -27.23 -1.80 8.42
N LEU A 197 -26.54 -2.14 9.51
CA LEU A 197 -25.19 -1.66 9.79
C LEU A 197 -24.17 -2.21 8.77
N VAL A 198 -24.20 -3.53 8.48
CA VAL A 198 -23.34 -4.14 7.45
C VAL A 198 -23.61 -3.50 6.08
N ASP A 199 -24.87 -3.32 5.70
CA ASP A 199 -25.30 -2.64 4.49
C ASP A 199 -24.75 -1.22 4.35
N LYS A 200 -24.72 -0.47 5.46
CA LYS A 200 -24.20 0.91 5.49
C LYS A 200 -22.67 0.93 5.37
N VAL A 201 -21.99 0.12 6.18
CA VAL A 201 -20.52 0.14 6.26
C VAL A 201 -19.89 -0.40 5.00
N SER A 202 -20.38 -1.54 4.49
CA SER A 202 -19.86 -2.15 3.27
C SER A 202 -19.93 -1.24 2.02
N LYS A 203 -20.89 -0.31 1.95
CA LYS A 203 -21.01 0.66 0.85
C LYS A 203 -19.90 1.70 0.83
N GLY A 204 -19.26 1.97 1.96
CA GLY A 204 -18.20 2.99 2.08
C GLY A 204 -16.78 2.43 2.06
N ILE A 205 -16.60 1.11 2.01
CA ILE A 205 -15.27 0.48 2.02
C ILE A 205 -14.86 0.14 0.61
N TYR A 206 -13.75 0.72 0.15
CA TYR A 206 -13.16 0.47 -1.16
C TYR A 206 -11.80 -0.22 -1.03
N ARG A 207 -11.27 -0.67 -2.16
CA ARG A 207 -10.03 -1.43 -2.30
C ARG A 207 -9.30 -1.00 -3.58
N PRO A 208 -7.96 -0.88 -3.56
CA PRO A 208 -7.21 -0.20 -4.62
C PRO A 208 -7.19 -0.95 -5.95
N CYS A 209 -7.63 -2.20 -5.97
CA CYS A 209 -7.67 -3.03 -7.17
C CYS A 209 -8.89 -2.80 -8.07
N CYS A 210 -9.96 -2.14 -7.59
CA CYS A 210 -11.17 -1.90 -8.40
C CYS A 210 -11.94 -0.64 -7.97
N GLY A 211 -13.01 -0.31 -8.70
CA GLY A 211 -13.88 0.84 -8.41
C GLY A 211 -15.11 0.51 -7.54
N ASN A 212 -15.26 -0.74 -7.13
CA ASN A 212 -16.44 -1.22 -6.41
C ASN A 212 -16.22 -1.15 -4.89
N SER A 213 -17.30 -0.93 -4.13
CA SER A 213 -17.25 -1.01 -2.66
C SER A 213 -17.37 -2.46 -2.18
N THR A 214 -17.18 -2.73 -0.89
CA THR A 214 -17.37 -4.05 -0.28
C THR A 214 -18.81 -4.54 -0.41
N HIS A 215 -19.79 -3.65 -0.57
CA HIS A 215 -21.18 -4.00 -0.84
C HIS A 215 -21.36 -4.68 -2.20
N PHE A 216 -20.43 -4.45 -3.14
CA PHE A 216 -20.28 -5.25 -4.35
C PHE A 216 -19.01 -6.12 -4.23
N PRO A 217 -19.09 -7.29 -3.54
CA PRO A 217 -17.93 -8.12 -3.22
C PRO A 217 -17.50 -9.02 -4.40
N ASP A 218 -17.19 -8.42 -5.54
CA ASP A 218 -16.79 -9.10 -6.79
C ASP A 218 -15.40 -9.76 -6.77
N CYS A 219 -14.58 -9.48 -5.76
CA CYS A 219 -13.27 -10.08 -5.57
C CYS A 219 -13.12 -10.67 -4.16
N ASN A 220 -12.11 -11.52 -3.99
CA ASN A 220 -11.76 -12.14 -2.72
C ASN A 220 -11.64 -11.14 -1.56
N HIS A 221 -11.03 -9.98 -1.75
CA HIS A 221 -10.88 -8.96 -0.71
C HIS A 221 -12.22 -8.32 -0.32
N GLY A 222 -13.09 -8.02 -1.30
CA GLY A 222 -14.42 -7.51 -1.04
C GLY A 222 -15.27 -8.54 -0.28
N MET A 223 -15.23 -9.80 -0.71
CA MET A 223 -15.94 -10.89 -0.06
C MET A 223 -15.41 -11.19 1.35
N ALA A 224 -14.09 -11.16 1.53
CA ALA A 224 -13.46 -11.31 2.85
C ALA A 224 -13.85 -10.18 3.80
N MET A 225 -13.80 -8.93 3.34
CA MET A 225 -14.25 -7.80 4.15
C MET A 225 -15.72 -7.94 4.52
N LEU A 226 -16.59 -8.36 3.59
CA LEU A 226 -17.99 -8.62 3.90
C LEU A 226 -18.14 -9.66 5.02
N GLY A 227 -17.47 -10.81 4.92
CA GLY A 227 -17.50 -11.85 5.95
C GLY A 227 -17.03 -11.37 7.33
N LEU A 228 -16.00 -10.52 7.38
CA LEU A 228 -15.55 -9.89 8.61
C LEU A 228 -16.60 -8.93 9.18
N LEU A 229 -17.21 -8.08 8.36
CA LEU A 229 -18.24 -7.13 8.80
C LEU A 229 -19.48 -7.84 9.34
N GLU A 230 -19.89 -8.95 8.71
CA GLU A 230 -20.97 -9.81 9.20
C GLU A 230 -20.62 -10.36 10.59
N LEU A 231 -19.40 -10.90 10.76
CA LEU A 231 -18.96 -11.44 12.04
C LEU A 231 -18.94 -10.34 13.13
N MET A 232 -18.35 -9.19 12.84
CA MET A 232 -18.31 -8.04 13.74
C MET A 232 -19.71 -7.58 14.16
N ALA A 233 -20.61 -7.39 13.18
CA ALA A 233 -21.96 -6.95 13.46
C ALA A 233 -22.72 -7.96 14.35
N SER A 234 -22.57 -9.27 14.07
CA SER A 234 -23.20 -10.32 14.87
C SER A 234 -22.77 -10.34 16.34
N GLN A 235 -21.53 -9.91 16.61
CA GLN A 235 -20.96 -9.82 17.95
C GLN A 235 -21.17 -8.44 18.61
N GLY A 236 -21.97 -7.57 17.98
CA GLY A 236 -22.35 -6.28 18.54
C GLY A 236 -21.26 -5.21 18.47
N VAL A 237 -20.27 -5.37 17.59
CA VAL A 237 -19.22 -4.36 17.40
C VAL A 237 -19.84 -3.06 16.87
N SER A 238 -19.35 -1.92 17.38
CA SER A 238 -19.85 -0.60 17.03
C SER A 238 -19.52 -0.21 15.58
N GLU A 239 -20.32 0.68 14.97
CA GLU A 239 -20.01 1.22 13.64
C GLU A 239 -18.62 1.85 13.58
N ALA A 240 -18.25 2.61 14.60
CA ALA A 240 -16.95 3.28 14.67
C ALA A 240 -15.79 2.27 14.66
N ASP A 241 -15.94 1.17 15.39
CA ASP A 241 -14.93 0.12 15.42
C ASP A 241 -14.92 -0.71 14.13
N MET A 242 -16.07 -0.88 13.44
CA MET A 242 -16.10 -1.47 12.09
C MET A 242 -15.26 -0.67 11.09
N TRP A 243 -15.37 0.66 11.08
CA TRP A 243 -14.55 1.49 10.22
C TRP A 243 -13.05 1.40 10.56
N LYS A 244 -12.69 1.45 11.85
CA LYS A 244 -11.30 1.34 12.30
C LYS A 244 -10.70 -0.03 11.97
N THR A 245 -11.43 -1.11 12.24
CA THR A 245 -10.99 -2.47 11.91
C THR A 245 -10.86 -2.67 10.41
N ALA A 246 -11.82 -2.17 9.61
CA ALA A 246 -11.73 -2.26 8.15
C ALA A 246 -10.51 -1.53 7.60
N LEU A 247 -10.16 -0.36 8.15
CA LEU A 247 -8.95 0.38 7.78
C LEU A 247 -7.70 -0.42 8.10
N ALA A 248 -7.60 -0.93 9.33
CA ALA A 248 -6.45 -1.73 9.75
C ALA A 248 -6.29 -2.99 8.88
N VAL A 249 -7.37 -3.73 8.65
CA VAL A 249 -7.36 -4.95 7.84
C VAL A 249 -6.98 -4.66 6.39
N ASN A 250 -7.55 -3.62 5.78
CA ASN A 250 -7.16 -3.23 4.44
C ASN A 250 -5.70 -2.77 4.37
N SER A 251 -5.16 -2.11 5.41
CA SER A 251 -3.73 -1.79 5.48
C SER A 251 -2.88 -3.05 5.37
N TYR A 252 -3.18 -4.10 6.13
CA TYR A 252 -2.44 -5.37 6.03
C TYR A 252 -2.62 -6.09 4.69
N TRP A 253 -3.79 -5.97 4.05
CA TRP A 253 -4.01 -6.56 2.72
C TRP A 253 -3.39 -5.76 1.57
N PHE A 254 -3.21 -4.45 1.74
CA PHE A 254 -2.66 -3.54 0.73
C PHE A 254 -1.57 -2.62 1.31
N PRO A 255 -0.48 -3.18 1.87
CA PRO A 255 0.49 -2.42 2.66
C PRO A 255 1.06 -1.21 1.91
N ASP A 256 1.54 -1.42 0.69
CA ASP A 256 2.11 -0.35 -0.14
C ASP A 256 1.11 0.78 -0.43
N THR A 257 -0.17 0.43 -0.60
CA THR A 257 -1.24 1.40 -0.87
C THR A 257 -1.44 2.31 0.33
N TYR A 258 -1.60 1.74 1.52
CA TYR A 258 -1.88 2.52 2.71
C TYR A 258 -0.66 3.28 3.23
N VAL A 259 0.55 2.75 3.02
CA VAL A 259 1.79 3.51 3.26
C VAL A 259 1.86 4.72 2.30
N THR A 260 1.53 4.54 1.02
CA THR A 260 1.51 5.65 0.05
C THR A 260 0.46 6.70 0.40
N ILE A 261 -0.75 6.28 0.79
CA ILE A 261 -1.80 7.19 1.27
C ILE A 261 -1.34 7.95 2.53
N ALA A 262 -0.69 7.25 3.48
CA ALA A 262 -0.17 7.89 4.68
C ALA A 262 0.90 8.93 4.35
N THR A 263 1.78 8.67 3.38
CA THR A 263 2.78 9.65 2.91
C THR A 263 2.09 10.87 2.30
N TYR A 264 1.11 10.67 1.43
CA TYR A 264 0.32 11.75 0.82
C TYR A 264 -0.33 12.67 1.85
N LEU A 265 -0.89 12.10 2.92
CA LEU A 265 -1.53 12.82 4.02
C LEU A 265 -0.50 13.58 4.86
N LYS A 266 0.62 12.93 5.16
CA LYS A 266 1.71 13.54 5.92
C LYS A 266 2.30 14.75 5.20
N ASP A 267 2.47 14.69 3.89
CA ASP A 267 2.93 15.81 3.08
C ASP A 267 1.96 17.01 3.11
N ARG A 268 0.72 16.78 3.54
CA ARG A 268 -0.34 17.79 3.75
C ARG A 268 -0.57 18.13 5.21
N GLY A 269 0.31 17.68 6.11
CA GLY A 269 0.26 17.98 7.54
C GLY A 269 -0.78 17.18 8.32
N VAL A 270 -1.27 16.06 7.78
CA VAL A 270 -2.20 15.15 8.47
C VAL A 270 -1.45 13.90 8.93
N GLU A 271 -1.43 13.65 10.23
CA GLU A 271 -0.82 12.44 10.79
C GLU A 271 -1.75 11.23 10.65
N TRP A 272 -1.17 10.04 10.43
CA TRP A 272 -1.93 8.80 10.23
C TRP A 272 -2.90 8.46 11.37
N ASN A 273 -2.55 8.81 12.61
CA ASN A 273 -3.39 8.51 13.77
C ASN A 273 -4.63 9.43 13.88
N ASP A 274 -4.66 10.53 13.12
CA ASP A 274 -5.71 11.54 13.17
C ASP A 274 -6.70 11.43 11.99
N VAL A 275 -6.51 10.44 11.11
CA VAL A 275 -7.36 10.24 9.92
C VAL A 275 -8.76 9.74 10.30
N ASP A 276 -9.77 10.14 9.53
CA ASP A 276 -11.09 9.50 9.58
C ASP A 276 -11.05 8.18 8.79
N PRO A 277 -11.20 7.00 9.43
CA PRO A 277 -11.15 5.73 8.72
C PRO A 277 -12.18 5.62 7.60
N LYS A 278 -13.36 6.22 7.75
CA LYS A 278 -14.41 6.19 6.73
C LYS A 278 -14.02 6.99 5.50
N GLU A 279 -13.32 8.10 5.67
CA GLU A 279 -12.80 8.90 4.56
C GLU A 279 -11.72 8.13 3.81
N ILE A 280 -10.74 7.59 4.55
CA ILE A 280 -9.60 6.88 3.95
C ILE A 280 -10.05 5.62 3.23
N LEU A 281 -11.01 4.87 3.77
CA LEU A 281 -11.59 3.70 3.10
C LEU A 281 -12.46 4.07 1.89
N GLY A 282 -12.84 5.35 1.77
CA GLY A 282 -13.75 5.83 0.74
C GLY A 282 -13.16 5.81 -0.66
N SER A 283 -14.02 6.05 -1.65
CA SER A 283 -13.65 5.99 -3.07
C SER A 283 -12.55 6.97 -3.46
N SER A 284 -12.48 8.14 -2.82
CA SER A 284 -11.48 9.17 -3.09
C SER A 284 -10.05 8.71 -2.79
N TYR A 285 -9.88 7.75 -1.86
CA TYR A 285 -8.57 7.28 -1.39
C TYR A 285 -8.30 5.83 -1.76
N SER A 286 -9.24 4.93 -1.45
CA SER A 286 -9.03 3.49 -1.58
C SER A 286 -9.62 2.86 -2.82
N SER A 287 -10.38 3.56 -3.68
CA SER A 287 -10.76 2.97 -4.99
C SER A 287 -9.56 2.96 -5.94
N SER A 288 -9.61 2.16 -7.00
CA SER A 288 -8.54 2.14 -8.01
C SER A 288 -8.21 3.53 -8.58
N GLN A 289 -9.23 4.33 -8.89
CA GLN A 289 -9.04 5.68 -9.43
C GLN A 289 -8.61 6.68 -8.34
N GLY A 290 -9.16 6.57 -7.14
CA GLY A 290 -8.78 7.41 -6.00
C GLY A 290 -7.31 7.21 -5.63
N TYR A 291 -6.92 5.95 -5.45
CA TYR A 291 -5.55 5.59 -5.15
C TYR A 291 -4.57 6.01 -6.26
N ALA A 292 -4.90 5.76 -7.54
CA ALA A 292 -4.03 6.16 -8.64
C ALA A 292 -3.74 7.67 -8.65
N ARG A 293 -4.75 8.50 -8.32
CA ARG A 293 -4.58 9.95 -8.19
C ARG A 293 -3.70 10.34 -7.00
N ILE A 294 -3.78 9.62 -5.90
CA ILE A 294 -2.93 9.85 -4.73
C ILE A 294 -1.48 9.45 -5.04
N ALA A 295 -1.29 8.26 -5.61
CA ALA A 295 0.02 7.74 -5.95
C ALA A 295 0.79 8.64 -6.91
N SER A 296 0.11 9.32 -7.84
CA SER A 296 0.75 10.28 -8.76
C SER A 296 1.22 11.59 -8.09
N GLN A 297 0.86 11.81 -6.82
CA GLN A 297 1.18 13.02 -6.06
C GLN A 297 2.18 12.77 -4.93
N VAL A 298 2.68 11.54 -4.79
CA VAL A 298 3.68 11.17 -3.78
C VAL A 298 4.99 10.88 -4.49
N GLU A 299 6.07 11.56 -4.08
CA GLU A 299 7.41 11.18 -4.50
C GLU A 299 7.77 9.85 -3.82
N GLN A 300 7.68 8.75 -4.57
CA GLN A 300 8.15 7.45 -4.10
C GLN A 300 9.67 7.53 -3.91
N PRO A 301 10.22 7.24 -2.71
CA PRO A 301 11.65 7.03 -2.58
C PRO A 301 12.04 5.93 -3.56
N GLN A 302 13.02 6.19 -4.44
CA GLN A 302 13.58 5.15 -5.29
C GLN A 302 14.07 4.02 -4.37
N GLN A 303 13.31 2.92 -4.30
CA GLN A 303 13.87 1.66 -3.86
C GLN A 303 14.97 1.34 -4.88
N GLN A 304 16.22 1.26 -4.40
CA GLN A 304 17.32 0.71 -5.19
C GLN A 304 16.93 -0.73 -5.57
N GLY A 305 16.44 -0.87 -6.79
CA GLY A 305 15.85 -2.09 -7.31
C GLY A 305 15.30 -1.89 -8.73
N GLY A 306 16.21 -1.62 -9.68
CA GLY A 306 16.00 -1.97 -11.10
C GLY A 306 15.15 -1.02 -11.95
N GLY A 307 15.85 -0.25 -12.80
CA GLY A 307 15.46 0.32 -14.09
C GLY A 307 13.99 0.32 -14.50
N GLY A 308 13.43 1.52 -14.68
CA GLY A 308 12.15 1.73 -15.32
C GLY A 308 12.13 1.44 -16.83
N SER A 309 10.95 1.12 -17.33
CA SER A 309 10.49 1.36 -18.71
C SER A 309 8.96 1.37 -18.65
N ALA A 310 8.30 2.51 -18.80
CA ALA A 310 7.96 3.12 -20.09
C ALA A 310 7.24 2.11 -21.00
N CYS A 311 5.92 2.25 -21.09
CA CYS A 311 5.07 1.50 -22.00
C CYS A 311 5.49 1.76 -23.45
N GLY A 312 5.93 0.72 -24.16
CA GLY A 312 6.17 0.74 -25.59
C GLY A 312 6.60 -0.62 -26.13
N GLY A 313 5.71 -1.25 -26.91
CA GLY A 313 6.00 -2.13 -28.06
C GLY A 313 6.93 -3.35 -27.91
N GLU A 314 6.32 -4.53 -28.08
CA GLU A 314 6.82 -5.73 -28.78
C GLU A 314 8.13 -6.41 -28.30
N GLY A 315 7.96 -7.61 -27.75
CA GLY A 315 8.75 -8.80 -28.07
C GLY A 315 10.18 -8.88 -27.52
N ALA A 316 10.33 -9.50 -26.34
CA ALA A 316 11.28 -10.60 -26.05
C ALA A 316 11.46 -10.74 -24.52
N GLU A 317 11.27 -11.97 -24.01
CA GLU A 317 11.71 -12.39 -22.67
C GLU A 317 13.26 -12.36 -22.59
N PRO A 318 13.85 -12.05 -21.42
CA PRO A 318 14.07 -13.10 -20.42
C PRO A 318 13.94 -12.72 -18.94
N ALA A 319 13.50 -13.73 -18.17
CA ALA A 319 13.80 -14.03 -16.75
C ALA A 319 13.60 -12.92 -15.70
N ALA A 320 12.36 -12.83 -15.18
CA ALA A 320 12.04 -12.05 -14.00
C ALA A 320 12.37 -12.80 -12.70
N GLN A 321 13.24 -12.22 -11.87
CA GLN A 321 13.27 -12.52 -10.42
C GLN A 321 12.01 -11.92 -9.79
N GLN A 322 11.03 -12.78 -9.49
CA GLN A 322 9.84 -12.42 -8.72
C GLN A 322 10.23 -12.02 -7.29
N ARG A 323 10.14 -10.72 -6.98
CA ARG A 323 9.68 -10.34 -5.64
C ARG A 323 8.16 -10.52 -5.64
N SER A 324 7.69 -11.48 -4.86
CA SER A 324 6.27 -11.79 -4.76
C SER A 324 5.52 -10.60 -4.18
N GLN A 325 4.84 -9.83 -5.03
CA GLN A 325 3.52 -9.38 -4.64
C GLN A 325 2.77 -10.66 -4.28
N GLY A 326 2.43 -10.83 -3.01
CA GLY A 326 1.76 -12.03 -2.52
C GLY A 326 0.52 -12.26 -3.37
N GLY A 327 0.57 -13.23 -4.28
CA GLY A 327 -0.58 -13.62 -5.06
C GLY A 327 -1.70 -13.96 -4.10
N CYS A 328 -2.72 -13.11 -4.04
CA CYS A 328 -3.85 -13.23 -3.12
C CYS A 328 -4.93 -14.19 -3.67
N GLY A 329 -4.59 -15.06 -4.62
CA GLY A 329 -5.49 -16.06 -5.17
C GLY A 329 -5.27 -17.43 -4.55
N ILE A 330 -6.33 -18.21 -4.52
CA ILE A 330 -6.33 -19.66 -4.26
C ILE A 330 -6.06 -20.40 -5.56
#